data_AF-A0A7R9DT00-F1
#
_entry.id   AF-A0A7R9DT00-F1
#
_cell.length_a   1.000
_cell.length_b   1.000
_cell.length_c   1.000
_cell.angle_alpha   90.00
_cell.angle_beta   90.00
_cell.angle_gamma   90.00
#
_symmetry.space_group_name_H-M   'P 1'
#
loop_
_entity.id
_entity.type
_entity.pdbx_description
1 polymer ?
#
loop_
_entity_poly.entity_id
_entity_poly.type
_entity_poly.pdbx_seq_one_letter_code
_entity_poly.pdbx_strand_id
1 'polypeptide(L)'
;MTVTSGSVTLIKDSSNLIGISIGGGASLCPCLYIVQLFDNTPASKEGTLQCGDELIGVNGSTVKGKTKVEVAKMIQSSNGQVTINYNKLHADPQQGKTLDIVLKKVKHRLVENMSTATADALGLSRAILCNDTLVKKLEELEQTESMYRGLVEHAKRVLKAFFDILQVYKGMSSACVHSLLTCGWIKVTLP
;
A
#
# COMPACT_ATOMS: atom_id res chain seq x y z
N MET A 1 17.95 -10.95 14.19
CA MET A 1 16.92 -10.10 14.82
C MET A 1 17.48 -9.65 16.15
N THR A 2 17.81 -8.36 16.28
CA THR A 2 18.13 -7.76 17.58
C THR A 2 16.83 -7.31 18.21
N VAL A 3 16.53 -7.81 19.41
CA VAL A 3 15.36 -7.39 20.18
C VAL A 3 15.84 -6.40 21.23
N THR A 4 15.35 -5.17 21.16
CA THR A 4 15.66 -4.13 22.15
C THR A 4 14.44 -3.94 23.04
N SER A 5 14.53 -4.35 24.29
CA SER A 5 13.48 -4.12 25.28
C SER A 5 13.56 -2.68 25.81
N GLY A 6 12.41 -2.04 25.99
CA GLY A 6 12.30 -0.70 26.54
C GLY A 6 11.02 -0.50 27.34
N SER A 7 10.94 0.60 28.08
CA SER A 7 9.70 1.07 28.69
C SER A 7 9.52 2.55 28.41
N VAL A 8 8.28 2.92 28.15
CA VAL A 8 7.89 4.30 27.85
C VAL A 8 6.70 4.68 28.69
N THR A 9 6.70 5.90 29.21
CA THR A 9 5.60 6.39 30.03
C THR A 9 4.85 7.49 29.28
N LEU A 10 3.59 7.20 28.94
CA LEU A 10 2.72 8.06 28.15
C LEU A 10 1.65 8.70 29.04
N ILE A 11 1.48 10.02 28.89
CA ILE A 11 0.38 10.75 29.52
C ILE A 11 -0.84 10.62 28.63
N LYS A 12 -1.98 10.28 29.21
CA LYS A 12 -3.22 10.10 28.45
C LYS A 12 -3.81 11.44 28.01
N ASP A 13 -4.53 11.41 26.91
CA ASP A 13 -5.25 12.58 26.40
C ASP A 13 -6.57 12.82 27.18
N SER A 14 -7.27 13.92 26.88
CA SER A 14 -8.58 14.27 27.45
C SER A 14 -9.64 13.17 27.29
N SER A 15 -9.49 12.31 26.28
CA SER A 15 -10.35 11.16 26.04
C SER A 15 -9.92 9.87 26.78
N ASN A 16 -8.96 9.95 27.70
CA ASN A 16 -8.39 8.81 28.44
C ASN A 16 -7.76 7.72 27.54
N LEU A 17 -7.25 8.13 26.36
CA LEU A 17 -6.61 7.26 25.38
C LEU A 17 -5.15 7.65 25.17
N ILE A 18 -4.32 6.67 24.82
CA ILE A 18 -2.92 6.90 24.41
C ILE A 18 -2.70 6.89 22.90
N GLY A 19 -3.67 6.35 22.14
CA GLY A 19 -3.64 6.34 20.67
C GLY A 19 -2.85 5.21 20.02
N ILE A 20 -2.90 4.01 20.59
CA ILE A 20 -2.36 2.79 19.97
C ILE A 20 -3.48 1.79 19.67
N SER A 21 -3.32 1.03 18.59
CA SER A 21 -4.13 -0.13 18.26
C SER A 21 -3.37 -1.41 18.58
N ILE A 22 -4.00 -2.31 19.33
CA ILE A 22 -3.39 -3.55 19.81
C ILE A 22 -3.92 -4.73 19.00
N GLY A 23 -3.00 -5.52 18.45
CA GLY A 23 -3.29 -6.77 17.73
C GLY A 23 -2.80 -7.98 18.50
N GLY A 24 -3.28 -9.16 18.08
CA GLY A 24 -2.95 -10.44 18.72
C GLY A 24 -3.87 -10.78 19.90
N GLY A 25 -3.35 -11.60 20.83
CA GLY A 25 -4.12 -12.09 21.98
C GLY A 25 -5.24 -13.08 21.61
N ALA A 26 -5.05 -13.83 20.52
CA ALA A 26 -5.95 -14.89 20.05
C ALA A 26 -5.29 -16.27 20.24
N SER A 27 -6.08 -17.36 20.14
CA SER A 27 -5.59 -18.73 20.37
C SER A 27 -4.42 -19.14 19.46
N LEU A 28 -4.39 -18.66 18.22
CA LEU A 28 -3.27 -18.91 17.29
C LEU A 28 -2.12 -17.90 17.40
N CYS A 29 -2.29 -16.78 18.10
CA CYS A 29 -1.30 -15.70 18.24
C CYS A 29 -1.35 -15.12 19.66
N PRO A 30 -0.66 -15.76 20.63
CA PRO A 30 -0.68 -15.34 22.04
C PRO A 30 0.14 -14.06 22.30
N CYS A 31 1.01 -13.67 21.37
CA CYS A 31 1.77 -12.42 21.45
C CYS A 31 0.85 -11.22 21.15
N LEU A 32 1.11 -10.12 21.84
CA LEU A 32 0.42 -8.85 21.65
C LEU A 32 1.40 -7.86 21.01
N TYR A 33 0.94 -7.09 20.04
CA TYR A 33 1.78 -6.16 19.31
C TYR A 33 1.00 -4.91 18.90
N ILE A 34 1.73 -3.84 18.62
CA ILE A 34 1.15 -2.58 18.14
C ILE A 34 0.86 -2.71 16.64
N VAL A 35 -0.42 -2.65 16.27
CA VAL A 35 -0.86 -2.70 14.87
C VAL A 35 -0.69 -1.34 14.22
N GLN A 36 -1.09 -0.29 14.93
CA GLN A 36 -1.15 1.07 14.41
C GLN A 36 -0.99 2.10 15.53
N LEU A 37 -0.34 3.20 15.21
CA LEU A 37 -0.34 4.43 15.99
C LEU A 37 -1.26 5.44 15.33
N PHE A 38 -2.09 6.10 16.12
CA PHE A 38 -2.98 7.15 15.63
C PHE A 38 -2.28 8.51 15.66
N ASP A 39 -2.41 9.27 14.57
CA ASP A 39 -1.85 10.61 14.47
C ASP A 39 -2.49 11.56 15.51
N ASN A 40 -1.75 12.57 15.95
CA ASN A 40 -2.14 13.55 16.98
C ASN A 40 -2.37 12.98 18.40
N THR A 41 -2.01 11.72 18.65
CA THR A 41 -2.17 11.10 19.98
C THR A 41 -0.89 11.15 20.82
N PRO A 42 -0.96 10.94 22.15
CA PRO A 42 0.23 10.95 23.01
C PRO A 42 1.33 9.98 22.58
N ALA A 43 0.96 8.77 22.13
CA ALA A 43 1.93 7.79 21.64
C ALA A 43 2.62 8.26 20.36
N SER A 44 1.90 8.94 19.46
CA SER A 44 2.47 9.50 18.23
C SER A 44 3.38 10.70 18.50
N LYS A 45 3.02 11.58 19.45
CA LYS A 45 3.83 12.74 19.85
C LYS A 45 5.14 12.36 20.53
N GLU A 46 5.11 11.29 21.30
CA GLU A 46 6.27 10.78 22.04
C GLU A 46 7.22 10.00 21.12
N GLY A 47 6.68 9.26 20.14
CA GLY A 47 7.44 8.73 19.01
C GLY A 47 8.35 7.53 19.32
N THR A 48 8.40 7.06 20.56
CA THR A 48 9.21 5.90 20.93
C THR A 48 8.56 4.61 20.45
N LEU A 49 7.24 4.48 20.62
CA LEU A 49 6.48 3.33 20.14
C LEU A 49 6.33 3.36 18.62
N GLN A 50 6.48 2.19 17.98
CA GLN A 50 6.30 2.02 16.54
C GLN A 50 5.39 0.83 16.22
N CYS A 51 4.79 0.86 15.03
CA CYS A 51 4.00 -0.26 14.53
C CYS A 51 4.89 -1.50 14.41
N GLY A 52 4.43 -2.64 14.93
CA GLY A 52 5.18 -3.89 14.96
C GLY A 52 5.92 -4.15 16.29
N ASP A 53 6.00 -3.17 17.20
CA ASP A 53 6.58 -3.40 18.53
C ASP A 53 5.71 -4.39 19.32
N GLU A 54 6.36 -5.33 20.00
CA GLU A 54 5.69 -6.31 20.86
C GLU A 54 5.42 -5.70 22.25
N LEU A 55 4.19 -5.85 22.74
CA LEU A 55 3.77 -5.41 24.06
C LEU A 55 4.06 -6.50 25.09
N ILE A 56 4.92 -6.19 26.06
CA ILE A 56 5.33 -7.12 27.11
C ILE A 56 4.59 -6.85 28.42
N GLY A 57 4.33 -5.57 28.72
CA GLY A 57 3.67 -5.19 29.96
C GLY A 57 3.05 -3.79 29.95
N VAL A 58 2.15 -3.56 30.91
CA VAL A 58 1.49 -2.28 31.16
C VAL A 58 1.58 -1.98 32.66
N ASN A 59 2.09 -0.81 33.03
CA ASN A 59 2.32 -0.37 34.42
C ASN A 59 3.08 -1.41 35.27
N GLY A 60 4.09 -2.05 34.68
CA GLY A 60 4.87 -3.10 35.36
C GLY A 60 4.18 -4.47 35.45
N SER A 61 2.93 -4.60 35.00
CA SER A 61 2.22 -5.87 34.91
C SER A 61 2.42 -6.52 33.55
N THR A 62 2.86 -7.78 33.53
CA THR A 62 3.01 -8.56 32.29
C THR A 62 1.66 -8.76 31.59
N VAL A 63 1.67 -8.63 30.26
CA VAL A 63 0.49 -8.85 29.41
C VAL A 63 0.53 -10.17 28.62
N LYS A 64 1.61 -10.96 28.75
CA LYS A 64 1.69 -12.30 28.16
C LYS A 64 0.52 -13.18 28.63
N GLY A 65 -0.18 -13.79 27.67
CA GLY A 65 -1.33 -14.65 27.93
C GLY A 65 -2.65 -13.90 28.18
N LYS A 66 -2.65 -12.57 28.13
CA LYS A 66 -3.88 -11.78 28.19
C LYS A 66 -4.44 -11.52 26.81
N THR A 67 -5.76 -11.38 26.73
CA THR A 67 -6.45 -11.01 25.50
C THR A 67 -6.29 -9.53 25.19
N LYS A 68 -6.44 -9.15 23.91
CA LYS A 68 -6.40 -7.74 23.48
C LYS A 68 -7.37 -6.85 24.28
N VAL A 69 -8.53 -7.40 24.65
CA VAL A 69 -9.57 -6.70 25.43
C VAL A 69 -9.13 -6.44 26.86
N GLU A 70 -8.48 -7.40 27.51
CA GLU A 70 -7.99 -7.25 28.88
C GLU A 70 -6.86 -6.22 28.96
N VAL A 71 -5.97 -6.21 27.98
CA VAL A 71 -4.88 -5.23 27.91
C VAL A 71 -5.42 -3.84 27.64
N ALA A 72 -6.38 -3.70 26.72
CA ALA A 72 -7.07 -2.43 26.49
C ALA A 72 -7.74 -1.91 27.76
N LYS A 73 -8.42 -2.78 28.53
CA LYS A 73 -9.00 -2.43 29.83
C LYS A 73 -7.95 -1.99 30.84
N MET A 74 -6.80 -2.67 30.92
CA MET A 74 -5.72 -2.31 31.83
C MET A 74 -5.11 -0.94 31.52
N ILE A 75 -4.97 -0.63 30.23
CA ILE A 75 -4.56 0.70 29.79
C ILE A 75 -5.64 1.71 30.17
N GLN A 76 -6.91 1.45 29.86
CA GLN A 76 -8.02 2.37 30.18
C GLN A 76 -8.21 2.62 31.69
N SER A 77 -7.98 1.61 32.53
CA SER A 77 -8.14 1.69 33.99
C SER A 77 -7.05 2.48 34.70
N SER A 78 -5.93 2.75 34.04
CA SER A 78 -4.85 3.57 34.63
C SER A 78 -5.25 5.06 34.68
N ASN A 79 -4.94 5.77 35.76
CA ASN A 79 -5.35 7.18 35.90
C ASN A 79 -4.25 8.13 35.42
N GLY A 80 -4.53 8.86 34.34
CA GLY A 80 -3.70 9.97 33.83
C GLY A 80 -2.43 9.57 33.08
N GLN A 81 -1.74 8.50 33.51
CA GLN A 81 -0.49 8.06 32.91
C GLN A 81 -0.42 6.54 32.83
N VAL A 82 0.24 6.03 31.79
CA VAL A 82 0.47 4.60 31.60
C VAL A 82 1.91 4.34 31.15
N THR A 83 2.56 3.38 31.78
CA THR A 83 3.87 2.88 31.35
C THR A 83 3.68 1.64 30.50
N ILE A 84 4.21 1.65 29.27
CA ILE A 84 4.16 0.54 28.33
C ILE A 84 5.56 -0.07 28.25
N ASN A 85 5.67 -1.37 28.51
CA ASN A 85 6.90 -2.13 28.32
C ASN A 85 6.82 -2.82 26.97
N TYR A 86 7.79 -2.57 26.10
CA TYR A 86 7.78 -3.01 24.71
C TYR A 86 9.10 -3.68 24.31
N ASN A 87 9.04 -4.47 23.25
CA ASN A 87 10.18 -5.04 22.54
C ASN A 87 10.22 -4.48 21.13
N LYS A 88 11.26 -3.72 20.79
CA LYS A 88 11.54 -3.31 19.42
C LYS A 88 12.04 -4.50 18.63
N LEU A 89 11.25 -4.91 17.66
CA LEU A 89 11.65 -5.88 16.66
C LEU A 89 12.32 -5.13 15.52
N HIS A 90 13.65 -5.02 15.55
CA HIS A 90 14.41 -4.52 14.41
C HIS A 90 14.37 -5.58 13.30
N ALA A 91 13.37 -5.49 12.43
CA ALA A 91 13.44 -6.07 11.10
C ALA A 91 14.43 -5.22 10.31
N ASP A 92 15.52 -5.82 9.83
CA ASP A 92 16.52 -5.12 9.03
C ASP A 92 15.86 -4.59 7.73
N PRO A 93 15.74 -3.25 7.55
CA PRO A 93 15.04 -2.67 6.42
C PRO A 93 15.72 -2.92 5.07
N GLN A 94 16.91 -3.52 5.04
CA GLN A 94 17.61 -3.87 3.79
C GLN A 94 17.03 -5.11 3.08
N GLN A 95 16.36 -6.04 3.79
CA GLN A 95 15.72 -7.21 3.17
C GLN A 95 14.19 -7.08 3.00
N GLY A 96 13.56 -6.16 3.74
CA GLY A 96 12.10 -6.11 3.90
C GLY A 96 11.32 -5.35 2.84
N LYS A 97 11.88 -4.34 2.16
CA LYS A 97 11.05 -3.38 1.39
C LYS A 97 10.20 -4.01 0.28
N THR A 98 10.71 -5.00 -0.46
CA THR A 98 9.93 -5.67 -1.53
C THR A 98 8.97 -6.72 -0.96
N LEU A 99 9.43 -7.52 0.01
CA LEU A 99 8.63 -8.60 0.59
C LEU A 99 7.53 -8.06 1.51
N ASP A 100 7.76 -6.99 2.26
CA ASP A 100 6.76 -6.34 3.10
C ASP A 100 5.63 -5.74 2.27
N ILE A 101 5.94 -5.15 1.11
CA ILE A 101 4.90 -4.65 0.19
C ILE A 101 4.06 -5.81 -0.33
N VAL A 102 4.68 -6.92 -0.72
CA VAL A 102 3.97 -8.12 -1.21
C VAL A 102 3.14 -8.75 -0.08
N LEU A 103 3.71 -8.94 1.11
CA LEU A 103 3.01 -9.51 2.27
C LEU A 103 1.84 -8.63 2.70
N LYS A 104 2.02 -7.30 2.74
CA LYS A 104 0.94 -6.35 3.05
C LYS A 104 -0.18 -6.41 2.01
N LYS A 105 0.13 -6.47 0.71
CA LYS A 105 -0.87 -6.63 -0.37
C LYS A 105 -1.62 -7.96 -0.28
N VAL A 106 -0.91 -9.06 -0.02
CA VAL A 106 -1.52 -10.38 0.14
C VAL A 106 -2.43 -10.42 1.35
N LYS A 107 -1.96 -9.90 2.50
CA LYS A 107 -2.77 -9.79 3.72
C LYS A 107 -4.04 -8.97 3.47
N HIS A 108 -3.94 -7.83 2.77
CA HIS A 108 -5.10 -7.01 2.42
C HIS A 108 -6.10 -7.77 1.54
N ARG A 109 -5.65 -8.39 0.44
CA ARG A 109 -6.53 -9.16 -0.46
C ARG A 109 -7.24 -10.32 0.24
N LEU A 110 -6.57 -10.98 1.19
CA LEU A 110 -7.18 -12.10 1.93
C LEU A 110 -8.21 -11.62 2.94
N VAL A 111 -7.98 -10.47 3.58
CA VAL A 111 -8.85 -9.93 4.63
C VAL A 111 -10.05 -9.16 4.05
N GLU A 112 -9.94 -8.57 2.85
CA GLU A 112 -11.04 -7.85 2.19
C GLU A 112 -12.25 -8.74 1.87
N ASN A 113 -12.03 -10.03 1.63
CA ASN A 113 -13.09 -10.99 1.32
C ASN A 113 -13.60 -11.77 2.55
N MET A 114 -13.07 -11.50 3.75
CA MET A 114 -13.47 -12.16 5.00
C MET A 114 -14.37 -11.27 5.87
N SER A 115 -15.26 -11.90 6.63
CA SER A 115 -16.03 -11.20 7.66
C SER A 115 -15.11 -10.68 8.77
N THR A 116 -15.45 -9.53 9.37
CA THR A 116 -14.65 -8.88 10.41
C THR A 116 -14.37 -9.80 11.60
N ALA A 117 -15.32 -10.65 11.97
CA ALA A 117 -15.17 -11.63 13.05
C ALA A 117 -14.17 -12.75 12.70
N THR A 118 -14.17 -13.22 11.45
CA THR A 118 -13.24 -14.25 10.98
C THR A 118 -11.81 -13.71 10.88
N ALA A 119 -11.65 -12.49 10.38
CA ALA A 119 -10.35 -11.82 10.32
C ALA A 119 -9.75 -11.60 11.72
N ASP A 120 -10.57 -11.21 12.69
CA ASP A 120 -10.15 -11.05 14.08
C ASP A 120 -9.77 -12.39 14.75
N ALA A 121 -10.51 -13.47 14.46
CA ALA A 121 -10.20 -14.81 14.98
C ALA A 121 -8.87 -15.35 14.44
N LEU A 122 -8.54 -15.03 13.19
CA LEU A 122 -7.27 -15.40 12.56
C LEU A 122 -6.11 -14.44 12.89
N GLY A 123 -6.35 -13.42 13.72
CA GLY A 123 -5.33 -12.42 14.06
C GLY A 123 -4.93 -11.52 12.89
N LEU A 124 -5.76 -11.43 11.85
CA LEU A 124 -5.53 -10.62 10.68
C LEU A 124 -6.15 -9.22 10.85
N SER A 125 -5.31 -8.22 11.19
CA SER A 125 -5.76 -6.83 11.23
C SER A 125 -6.03 -6.31 9.80
N ARG A 126 -7.20 -5.69 9.56
CA ARG A 126 -7.40 -4.78 8.42
C ARG A 126 -6.45 -3.61 8.62
N ALA A 127 -5.28 -3.65 8.00
CA ALA A 127 -4.49 -2.44 7.85
C ALA A 127 -5.32 -1.54 6.94
N ILE A 128 -5.98 -0.54 7.53
CA ILE A 128 -6.52 0.58 6.77
C ILE A 128 -5.27 1.29 6.24
N LEU A 129 -4.86 0.94 5.02
CA LEU A 129 -3.71 1.49 4.30
C LEU A 129 -3.94 2.96 3.90
N CYS A 130 -4.70 3.72 4.68
CA CYS A 130 -5.08 5.09 4.35
C CYS A 130 -4.00 6.13 4.62
N ASN A 131 -2.81 5.75 5.11
CA ASN A 131 -1.69 6.68 5.29
C ASN A 131 -0.31 6.10 4.92
N ASP A 132 -0.22 4.93 4.29
CA ASP A 132 1.08 4.36 3.92
C ASP A 132 1.64 5.16 2.72
N THR A 133 2.81 5.78 2.94
CA THR A 133 3.53 6.56 1.90
C THR A 133 3.79 5.71 0.66
N LEU A 134 3.91 4.39 0.81
CA LEU A 134 4.08 3.46 -0.31
C LEU A 134 2.82 3.27 -1.15
N VAL A 135 1.62 3.38 -0.56
CA VAL A 135 0.36 3.35 -1.33
C VAL A 135 0.20 4.63 -2.12
N LYS A 136 0.48 5.79 -1.51
CA LYS A 136 0.52 7.06 -2.24
C LYS A 136 1.53 7.02 -3.38
N LYS A 137 2.73 6.47 -3.15
CA LYS A 137 3.74 6.31 -4.21
C LYS A 137 3.31 5.31 -5.29
N LEU A 138 2.56 4.27 -4.93
CA LEU A 138 2.00 3.33 -5.88
C LEU A 138 0.91 3.98 -6.74
N GLU A 139 0.00 4.77 -6.14
CA GLU A 139 -1.02 5.55 -6.87
C GLU A 139 -0.38 6.59 -7.80
N GLU A 140 0.67 7.29 -7.35
CA GLU A 140 1.46 8.21 -8.19
C GLU A 140 2.09 7.48 -9.40
N LEU A 141 2.64 6.28 -9.19
CA LEU A 141 3.20 5.46 -10.27
C LEU A 141 2.13 4.97 -11.24
N GLU A 142 0.95 4.57 -10.75
CA GLU A 142 -0.16 4.10 -11.59
C GLU A 142 -0.75 5.24 -12.43
N GLN A 143 -0.84 6.45 -11.88
CA GLN A 143 -1.20 7.65 -12.65
C GLN A 143 -0.15 7.97 -13.73
N THR A 144 1.13 7.84 -13.39
CA THR A 144 2.23 8.06 -14.34
C THR A 144 2.19 7.02 -15.47
N GLU A 145 1.94 5.74 -15.16
CA GLU A 145 1.76 4.68 -16.15
C GLU A 145 0.59 4.99 -17.10
N SER A 146 -0.55 5.41 -16.56
CA SER A 146 -1.74 5.78 -17.34
C SER A 146 -1.44 6.91 -18.33
N MET A 147 -0.70 7.94 -17.88
CA MET A 147 -0.24 9.02 -18.74
C MET A 147 0.66 8.51 -19.88
N TYR A 148 1.66 7.67 -19.57
CA TYR A 148 2.54 7.10 -20.59
C TYR A 148 1.78 6.21 -21.58
N ARG A 149 0.82 5.41 -21.10
CA ARG A 149 -0.03 4.59 -21.97
C ARG A 149 -0.85 5.47 -22.92
N GLY A 150 -1.38 6.59 -22.43
CA GLY A 150 -2.08 7.58 -23.24
C GLY A 150 -1.22 8.17 -24.36
N LEU A 151 0.05 8.51 -24.06
CA LEU A 151 1.01 9.01 -25.04
C LEU A 151 1.31 7.97 -26.13
N VAL A 152 1.56 6.71 -25.74
CA VAL A 152 1.81 5.62 -26.69
C VAL A 152 0.62 5.39 -27.61
N GLU A 153 -0.60 5.39 -27.06
CA GLU A 153 -1.83 5.25 -27.85
C GLU A 153 -2.04 6.43 -28.81
N HIS A 154 -1.69 7.66 -28.39
CA HIS A 154 -1.73 8.81 -29.29
C HIS A 154 -0.72 8.68 -30.43
N ALA A 155 0.52 8.28 -30.13
CA ALA A 155 1.55 8.07 -31.15
C ALA A 155 1.14 7.00 -32.18
N LYS A 156 0.52 5.90 -31.73
CA LYS A 156 -0.03 4.87 -32.63
C LYS A 156 -1.12 5.43 -33.55
N ARG A 157 -2.05 6.24 -33.01
CA ARG A 157 -3.10 6.88 -33.82
C ARG A 157 -2.53 7.83 -34.87
N VAL A 158 -1.53 8.61 -34.50
CA VAL A 158 -0.84 9.51 -35.43
C VAL A 158 -0.15 8.72 -36.54
N LEU A 159 0.59 7.66 -36.20
CA LEU A 159 1.25 6.80 -37.18
C LEU A 159 0.25 6.14 -38.14
N LYS A 160 -0.89 5.69 -37.61
CA LYS A 160 -2.00 5.12 -38.40
C LYS A 160 -2.54 6.15 -39.39
N ALA A 161 -2.81 7.38 -38.94
CA ALA A 161 -3.29 8.45 -39.81
C ALA A 161 -2.28 8.78 -40.92
N PHE A 162 -0.97 8.83 -40.61
CA PHE A 162 0.07 9.00 -41.64
C PHE A 162 0.07 7.86 -42.66
N PHE A 163 -0.05 6.61 -42.20
CA PHE A 163 -0.12 5.46 -43.09
C PHE A 163 -1.33 5.51 -44.02
N ASP A 164 -2.51 5.89 -43.49
CA ASP A 164 -3.74 6.01 -44.28
C ASP A 164 -3.62 7.12 -45.34
N ILE A 165 -3.00 8.25 -44.99
CA ILE A 165 -2.69 9.33 -45.96
C ILE A 165 -1.76 8.82 -47.06
N LEU A 166 -0.71 8.08 -46.72
CA LEU A 166 0.21 7.50 -47.71
C LEU A 166 -0.50 6.50 -48.65
N GLN A 167 -1.46 5.72 -48.15
CA GLN A 167 -2.26 4.82 -48.99
C GLN A 167 -3.15 5.57 -49.97
N VAL A 168 -3.79 6.66 -49.53
CA VAL A 168 -4.59 7.53 -50.42
C VAL A 168 -3.71 8.13 -51.51
N TYR A 169 -2.52 8.64 -51.16
CA TYR A 169 -1.57 9.18 -52.14
C TYR A 169 -1.13 8.15 -53.18
N LYS A 170 -0.85 6.90 -52.74
CA LYS A 170 -0.52 5.79 -53.64
C LYS A 170 -1.68 5.46 -54.59
N GLY A 171 -2.91 5.42 -54.08
CA GLY A 171 -4.11 5.16 -54.89
C GLY A 171 -4.35 6.26 -55.93
N MET A 172 -4.20 7.53 -55.55
CA MET A 172 -4.29 8.66 -56.47
C MET A 172 -3.23 8.62 -57.57
N SER A 173 -1.98 8.30 -57.22
CA SER A 173 -0.90 8.13 -58.19
C SER A 173 -1.22 7.02 -59.20
N SER A 174 -1.68 5.85 -58.74
CA SER A 174 -2.08 4.76 -59.65
C SER A 174 -3.26 5.14 -60.56
N ALA A 175 -4.26 5.87 -60.03
CA ALA A 175 -5.41 6.31 -60.82
C ALA A 175 -5.02 7.37 -61.86
N CYS A 176 -4.11 8.28 -61.51
CA CYS A 176 -3.62 9.31 -62.40
C CYS A 176 -2.79 8.71 -63.55
N VAL A 177 -1.88 7.77 -63.24
CA VAL A 177 -1.11 7.03 -64.26
C VAL A 177 -2.04 6.23 -65.17
N HIS A 178 -3.05 5.54 -64.63
CA HIS A 178 -4.03 4.81 -65.43
C HIS A 178 -4.84 5.74 -66.34
N SER A 179 -5.29 6.89 -65.83
CA SER A 179 -6.01 7.89 -66.60
C SER A 179 -5.16 8.47 -67.75
N LEU A 180 -3.89 8.81 -67.48
CA LEU A 180 -2.94 9.31 -68.49
C LEU A 180 -2.64 8.27 -69.59
N LEU A 181 -2.59 6.98 -69.24
CA LEU A 181 -2.48 5.87 -70.19
C LEU A 181 -3.75 5.73 -71.04
N THR A 182 -4.95 5.76 -70.42
CA THR A 182 -6.23 5.62 -71.14
C THR A 182 -6.56 6.80 -72.05
N CYS A 183 -6.15 8.02 -71.68
CA CYS A 183 -6.34 9.21 -72.51
C CYS A 183 -5.26 9.38 -73.60
N GLY A 184 -4.29 8.45 -73.71
CA GLY A 184 -3.30 8.43 -74.79
C GLY A 184 -2.16 9.44 -74.68
N TRP A 185 -2.00 10.11 -73.54
CA TRP A 185 -0.96 11.13 -73.32
C TRP A 185 0.41 10.53 -72.95
N ILE A 186 0.44 9.26 -72.51
CA ILE A 186 1.67 8.52 -72.22
C ILE A 186 1.68 7.23 -73.06
N LYS A 187 2.61 7.13 -74.02
CA LYS A 187 2.93 5.87 -74.72
C LYS A 187 4.02 5.15 -73.94
N VAL A 188 3.69 4.02 -73.32
CA VAL A 188 4.69 3.10 -72.78
C VAL A 188 5.25 2.32 -73.96
N THR A 189 6.41 2.73 -74.45
CA THR A 189 7.19 1.94 -75.40
C THR A 189 7.87 0.83 -74.59
N LEU A 190 7.27 -0.37 -74.58
CA LEU A 190 7.99 -1.56 -74.13
C LEU A 190 9.05 -1.93 -75.19
N PRO A 191 10.28 -2.33 -74.77
CA PRO A 191 11.27 -2.90 -75.68
C PRO A 191 10.84 -4.27 -76.21
#